data_AF-A0A916YE27-F1
#
_entry.id   AF-A0A916YE27-F1
#
_cell.length_a   1.000
_cell.length_b   1.000
_cell.length_c   1.000
_cell.angle_alpha   90.00
_cell.angle_beta   90.00
_cell.angle_gamma   90.00
#
_symmetry.space_group_name_H-M   'P 1'
#
loop_
_entity.id
_entity.type
_entity.pdbx_description
1 polymer ?
#
loop_
_entity_poly.entity_id
_entity_poly.type
_entity_poly.pdbx_seq_one_letter_code
_entity_poly.pdbx_strand_id
1 'polypeptide(L)'
;MPYIDLSARFALDNGLDVVIEGILHSESYGEMLTQLRKDHAGLTRCYYFELDLEETLDRHRTKALAAEVSEAVVASWYRSADRVVGLEESVFDATVSAADALQQVLADARWSETLDIGS
;
A
#
# COMPACT_ATOMS: atom_id res chain seq x y z
N MET A 1 -15.75 -8.60 11.64
CA MET A 1 -14.81 -8.46 10.52
C MET A 1 -14.79 -7.00 10.09
N PRO A 2 -13.61 -6.36 10.02
CA PRO A 2 -13.51 -4.98 9.55
C PRO A 2 -13.95 -4.88 8.08
N TYR A 3 -14.52 -3.74 7.68
CA TYR A 3 -15.09 -3.52 6.34
C TYR A 3 -14.11 -3.81 5.18
N ILE A 4 -12.82 -3.55 5.38
CA ILE A 4 -11.76 -3.82 4.41
C ILE A 4 -11.66 -5.31 4.08
N ASP A 5 -11.66 -6.18 5.10
CA ASP A 5 -11.55 -7.64 4.93
C ASP A 5 -12.73 -8.20 4.14
N LEU A 6 -13.96 -7.81 4.51
CA LEU A 6 -15.17 -8.23 3.81
C LEU A 6 -15.16 -7.79 2.35
N SER A 7 -14.80 -6.53 2.09
CA SER A 7 -14.82 -5.95 0.73
C SER A 7 -13.75 -6.60 -0.14
N ALA A 8 -12.53 -6.80 0.40
CA ALA A 8 -11.44 -7.44 -0.32
C ALA A 8 -11.80 -8.89 -0.68
N ARG A 9 -12.30 -9.68 0.28
CA ARG A 9 -12.72 -11.07 0.02
C ARG A 9 -13.82 -11.14 -1.01
N PHE A 10 -14.85 -10.30 -0.87
CA PHE A 10 -15.94 -10.26 -1.84
C PHE A 10 -15.43 -9.97 -3.27
N ALA A 11 -14.55 -8.99 -3.43
CA ALA A 11 -13.99 -8.66 -4.74
C ALA A 11 -13.12 -9.80 -5.31
N LEU A 12 -12.24 -10.38 -4.49
CA LEU A 12 -11.38 -11.50 -4.86
C LEU A 12 -12.20 -12.74 -5.24
N ASP A 13 -13.24 -13.08 -4.48
CA ASP A 13 -14.14 -14.21 -4.75
C ASP A 13 -14.94 -14.02 -6.05
N ASN A 14 -15.08 -12.79 -6.53
CA ASN A 14 -15.70 -12.44 -7.81
C ASN A 14 -14.68 -12.24 -8.94
N GLY A 15 -13.41 -12.60 -8.73
CA GLY A 15 -12.36 -12.57 -9.75
C GLY A 15 -11.84 -11.17 -10.09
N LEU A 16 -12.03 -10.19 -9.21
CA LEU A 16 -11.46 -8.86 -9.36
C LEU A 16 -10.07 -8.78 -8.74
N ASP A 17 -9.20 -7.97 -9.34
CA ASP A 17 -7.95 -7.55 -8.71
C ASP A 17 -8.23 -6.51 -7.62
N VAL A 18 -7.53 -6.62 -6.49
CA VAL A 18 -7.73 -5.75 -5.31
C VAL A 18 -6.43 -5.08 -4.91
N VAL A 19 -6.49 -3.77 -4.71
CA VAL A 19 -5.46 -2.97 -4.05
C VAL A 19 -6.00 -2.49 -2.71
N ILE A 20 -5.30 -2.79 -1.62
CA ILE A 20 -5.58 -2.24 -0.29
C ILE A 20 -4.49 -1.23 0.01
N GLU A 21 -4.86 0.04 0.19
CA GLU A 21 -3.91 1.14 0.41
C GLU A 21 -4.37 2.07 1.53
N GLY A 22 -3.40 2.74 2.18
CA GLY A 22 -3.63 3.66 3.28
C GLY A 22 -2.57 3.59 4.37
N ILE A 23 -2.80 4.29 5.48
CA ILE A 23 -2.00 4.19 6.71
C ILE A 23 -2.51 2.98 7.51
N LEU A 24 -2.01 1.80 7.17
CA LEU A 24 -2.49 0.52 7.71
C LEU A 24 -1.63 0.06 8.91
N HIS A 25 -1.90 0.63 10.08
CA HIS A 25 -1.16 0.28 11.29
C HIS A 25 -1.12 -1.22 11.59
N SER A 26 0.07 -1.75 11.85
CA SER A 26 0.27 -3.19 12.08
C SER A 26 -0.54 -3.72 13.27
N GLU A 27 -0.69 -2.90 14.32
CA GLU A 27 -1.48 -3.20 15.50
C GLU A 27 -2.98 -3.41 15.18
N SER A 28 -3.53 -2.60 14.28
CA SER A 28 -4.96 -2.61 13.96
C SER A 28 -5.32 -3.54 12.80
N TYR A 29 -4.42 -3.64 11.81
CA TYR A 29 -4.69 -4.31 10.54
C TYR A 29 -3.79 -5.51 10.28
N GLY A 30 -2.70 -5.69 11.03
CA GLY A 30 -1.69 -6.70 10.73
C GLY A 30 -2.24 -8.13 10.71
N GLU A 31 -3.04 -8.51 11.70
CA GLU A 31 -3.68 -9.84 11.71
C GLU A 31 -4.58 -10.04 10.48
N MET A 32 -5.41 -9.04 10.18
CA MET A 32 -6.34 -9.09 9.06
C MET A 32 -5.61 -9.22 7.71
N LEU A 33 -4.59 -8.39 7.48
CA LEU A 33 -3.81 -8.41 6.25
C LEU A 33 -3.05 -9.74 6.09
N THR A 34 -2.46 -10.26 7.16
CA THR A 34 -1.77 -11.55 7.13
C THR A 34 -2.71 -12.70 6.82
N GLN A 35 -3.94 -12.67 7.35
CA GLN A 35 -4.94 -13.69 7.02
C GLN A 35 -5.46 -13.57 5.58
N LEU A 36 -5.70 -12.35 5.08
CA LEU A 36 -6.05 -12.15 3.68
C LEU A 36 -4.98 -12.72 2.74
N ARG A 37 -3.70 -12.39 2.99
CA ARG A 37 -2.58 -12.93 2.20
C ARG A 37 -2.52 -14.45 2.25
N LYS A 38 -2.74 -15.04 3.43
CA LYS A 38 -2.69 -16.49 3.63
C LYS A 38 -3.84 -17.21 2.92
N ASP A 39 -5.04 -16.62 2.94
CA ASP A 39 -6.24 -17.24 2.37
C ASP A 39 -6.33 -17.04 0.86
N HIS A 40 -5.75 -15.97 0.32
CA HIS A 40 -5.78 -15.69 -1.11
C HIS A 40 -4.86 -16.67 -1.87
N ALA A 41 -5.47 -17.56 -2.67
CA ALA A 41 -4.76 -18.53 -3.48
C ALA A 41 -4.05 -17.92 -4.71
N GLY A 42 -4.36 -16.66 -5.05
CA GLY A 42 -3.79 -15.94 -6.18
C GLY A 42 -2.48 -15.23 -5.86
N LEU A 43 -2.10 -14.32 -6.76
CA LEU A 43 -0.90 -13.51 -6.59
C LEU A 43 -1.15 -12.42 -5.54
N THR A 44 -0.36 -12.43 -4.47
CA THR A 44 -0.35 -11.35 -3.48
C THR A 44 1.03 -10.69 -3.43
N ARG A 45 1.05 -9.37 -3.43
CA ARG A 45 2.25 -8.53 -3.26
C ARG A 45 1.97 -7.46 -2.22
N CYS A 46 2.95 -7.21 -1.36
CA CYS A 46 2.84 -6.27 -0.25
C CYS A 46 4.02 -5.29 -0.33
N TYR A 47 3.72 -4.01 -0.16
CA TYR A 47 4.69 -2.93 -0.29
C TYR A 47 4.56 -1.99 0.89
N TYR A 48 5.69 -1.54 1.43
CA TYR A 48 5.75 -0.62 2.55
C TYR A 48 6.66 0.55 2.22
N PHE A 49 6.16 1.77 2.39
CA PHE A 49 6.97 2.98 2.28
C PHE A 49 7.67 3.26 3.61
N GLU A 50 8.98 3.02 3.68
CA GLU A 50 9.80 3.34 4.84
C GLU A 50 10.38 4.74 4.69
N LEU A 51 9.56 5.73 5.04
CA LEU A 51 9.93 7.14 5.03
C LEU A 51 10.07 7.63 6.46
N ASP A 52 11.04 8.51 6.69
CA ASP A 52 11.05 9.27 7.94
C ASP A 52 9.90 10.28 7.95
N LEU A 53 9.65 10.85 9.13
CA LEU A 53 8.58 11.83 9.28
C LEU A 53 8.84 13.09 8.45
N GLU A 54 10.10 13.50 8.31
CA GLU A 54 10.49 14.70 7.56
C GLU A 54 10.10 14.57 6.09
N GLU A 55 10.52 13.50 5.43
CA GLU A 55 10.17 13.17 4.04
C GLU A 55 8.66 12.97 3.88
N THR A 56 7.99 12.37 4.86
CA THR A 56 6.52 12.22 4.85
C THR A 56 5.83 13.58 4.83
N LEU A 57 6.29 14.53 5.64
CA LEU A 57 5.75 15.89 5.71
C LEU A 57 6.09 16.70 4.45
N ASP A 58 7.30 16.56 3.91
CA ASP A 58 7.70 17.22 2.66
C ASP A 58 6.84 16.77 1.49
N ARG A 59 6.60 15.47 1.35
CA ARG A 59 5.64 14.94 0.35
C ARG A 59 4.23 15.43 0.61
N HIS A 60 3.77 15.46 1.86
CA HIS A 60 2.42 15.92 2.22
C HIS A 60 2.18 17.37 1.79
N ARG A 61 3.15 18.28 2.00
CA ARG A 61 3.07 19.70 1.61
C ARG A 61 2.78 19.92 0.12
N THR A 62 3.14 18.95 -0.73
CA THR A 62 2.90 19.02 -2.18
C THR A 62 1.51 18.56 -2.61
N LYS A 63 0.75 17.90 -1.72
CA LYS A 63 -0.57 17.34 -2.02
C LYS A 63 -1.67 18.37 -1.77
N ALA A 64 -2.73 18.33 -2.58
CA ALA A 64 -3.94 19.13 -2.32
C ALA A 64 -4.52 18.88 -0.91
N LEU A 65 -4.35 17.66 -0.38
CA LEU A 65 -4.77 17.25 0.95
C LEU A 65 -4.13 18.09 2.08
N ALA A 66 -3.00 18.76 1.83
CA ALA A 66 -2.37 19.64 2.81
C ALA A 66 -3.26 20.81 3.26
N ALA A 67 -4.27 21.18 2.45
CA ALA A 67 -5.25 22.20 2.83
C ALA A 67 -6.23 21.71 3.91
N GLU A 68 -6.38 20.40 4.08
CA GLU A 68 -7.40 19.79 4.96
C GLU A 68 -6.77 19.07 6.15
N VAL A 69 -5.60 18.45 5.95
CA VAL A 69 -4.90 17.68 6.97
C VAL A 69 -3.62 18.41 7.36
N SER A 70 -3.53 18.84 8.63
CA SER A 70 -2.35 19.54 9.12
C SER A 70 -1.18 18.58 9.35
N GLU A 71 0.04 19.12 9.33
CA GLU A 71 1.26 18.35 9.63
C GLU A 71 1.21 17.72 11.03
N ALA A 72 0.59 18.38 12.01
CA ALA A 72 0.39 17.83 13.35
C ALA A 72 -0.50 16.58 13.35
N VAL A 73 -1.51 16.54 12.47
CA VAL A 73 -2.37 15.37 12.29
C VAL A 73 -1.58 14.24 11.62
N VAL A 74 -0.82 14.53 10.56
CA VAL A 74 0.05 13.54 9.90
C VAL A 74 1.05 12.95 10.89
N ALA A 75 1.72 13.80 11.68
CA ALA A 75 2.67 13.38 12.70
C ALA A 75 2.02 12.51 13.80
N SER A 76 0.75 12.75 14.14
CA SER A 76 0.02 11.93 15.13
C SER A 76 -0.26 10.50 14.66
N TRP A 77 -0.28 10.28 13.34
CA TRP A 77 -0.42 8.96 12.72
C TRP A 77 0.93 8.31 12.42
N TYR A 78 2.03 9.06 12.49
CA TYR A 78 3.33 8.53 12.14
C TYR A 78 3.79 7.47 13.13
N ARG A 79 4.19 6.31 12.60
CA ARG A 79 4.88 5.26 13.34
C ARG A 79 6.13 4.88 12.59
N SER A 80 7.27 4.89 13.28
CA SER A 80 8.53 4.44 12.70
C SER A 80 8.52 2.91 12.58
N ALA A 81 8.88 2.40 11.40
CA ALA A 81 9.05 0.97 11.12
C ALA A 81 7.84 0.07 11.49
N ASP A 82 6.62 0.47 11.09
CA ASP A 82 5.36 -0.22 11.43
C ASP A 82 5.02 -1.38 10.46
N ARG A 83 6.01 -2.25 10.21
CA ARG A 83 5.92 -3.37 9.25
C ARG A 83 5.08 -4.52 9.80
N VAL A 84 4.35 -5.20 8.92
CA VAL A 84 3.51 -6.35 9.31
C VAL A 84 4.28 -7.66 9.12
N VAL A 85 4.53 -8.36 10.23
CA VAL A 85 5.14 -9.70 10.21
C VAL A 85 4.23 -10.67 9.44
N GLY A 86 4.80 -11.35 8.44
CA GLY A 86 4.08 -12.32 7.60
C GLY A 86 3.63 -11.80 6.24
N LEU A 87 3.72 -10.49 5.99
CA LEU A 87 3.39 -9.91 4.67
C LEU A 87 4.55 -9.93 3.67
N GLU A 88 5.78 -10.25 4.09
CA GLU A 88 6.97 -10.25 3.22
C GLU A 88 7.08 -8.98 2.38
N GLU A 89 6.94 -7.82 3.04
CA GLU A 89 6.84 -6.53 2.37
C GLU A 89 8.13 -6.15 1.64
N SER A 90 8.00 -5.76 0.37
CA SER A 90 9.02 -5.00 -0.35
C SER A 90 9.05 -3.58 0.18
N VAL A 91 10.23 -3.09 0.52
CA VAL A 91 10.41 -1.75 1.12
C VAL A 91 10.76 -0.74 0.04
N PHE A 92 10.06 0.39 0.04
CA PHE A 92 10.38 1.58 -0.73
C PHE A 92 10.82 2.69 0.22
N ASP A 93 12.09 3.02 0.21
CA ASP A 93 12.63 4.15 0.97
C ASP A 93 12.54 5.46 0.17
N ALA A 94 13.06 6.56 0.74
CA ALA A 94 13.05 7.87 0.11
C ALA A 94 13.83 7.94 -1.23
N THR A 95 14.73 6.99 -1.49
CA THR A 95 15.52 6.93 -2.74
C THR A 95 14.72 6.36 -3.91
N VAL A 96 13.61 5.67 -3.63
CA VAL A 96 12.73 5.11 -4.66
C VAL A 96 11.70 6.15 -5.06
N SER A 97 11.73 6.54 -6.34
CA SER A 97 10.73 7.45 -6.90
C SER A 97 9.36 6.76 -7.02
N ALA A 98 8.28 7.54 -7.03
CA ALA A 98 6.93 6.98 -7.26
C ALA A 98 6.82 6.24 -8.61
N ALA A 99 7.56 6.69 -9.63
CA ALA A 99 7.58 6.05 -10.94
C ALA A 99 8.29 4.69 -10.88
N ASP A 100 9.42 4.60 -10.18
CA ASP A 100 10.17 3.35 -10.03
C ASP A 100 9.38 2.33 -9.18
N ALA A 101 8.76 2.80 -8.08
CA ALA A 101 7.87 1.97 -7.27
C ALA A 101 6.70 1.43 -8.12
N LEU A 102 6.07 2.26 -8.94
CA LEU A 102 5.00 1.84 -9.84
C LEU A 102 5.49 0.79 -10.84
N GLN A 103 6.64 0.99 -11.49
CA GLN A 103 7.20 0.02 -12.43
C GLN A 103 7.47 -1.33 -11.76
N GLN A 104 8.01 -1.31 -10.54
CA GLN A 104 8.22 -2.54 -9.78
C GLN A 104 6.90 -3.24 -9.45
N VAL A 105 5.88 -2.51 -8.98
CA VAL A 105 4.54 -3.07 -8.70
C VAL A 105 3.92 -3.68 -9.95
N LEU A 106 3.97 -2.99 -11.09
CA LEU A 106 3.44 -3.50 -12.37
C LEU A 106 4.16 -4.79 -12.81
N ALA A 107 5.48 -4.82 -12.70
CA ALA A 107 6.27 -6.01 -13.04
C ALA A 107 5.95 -7.19 -12.10
N ASP A 108 5.90 -6.95 -10.79
CA ASP A 108 5.59 -7.95 -9.77
C ASP A 108 4.17 -8.51 -9.89
N ALA A 109 3.20 -7.66 -10.25
CA ALA A 109 1.81 -8.01 -10.51
C ALA A 109 1.61 -8.72 -11.87
N ARG A 110 2.66 -8.78 -12.70
CA ARG A 110 2.61 -9.28 -14.09
C ARG A 110 1.66 -8.48 -14.97
N TRP A 111 1.49 -7.20 -14.65
CA TRP A 111 0.79 -6.21 -15.48
C TRP A 111 1.75 -5.52 -16.45
N SER A 112 2.85 -6.19 -16.81
CA SER A 112 3.77 -5.71 -17.84
C SER A 112 3.01 -5.48 -19.14
N GLU A 113 2.96 -4.23 -19.57
CA GLU A 113 2.24 -3.77 -20.75
C GLU A 113 2.50 -4.70 -21.94
N THR A 114 1.48 -5.42 -22.39
CA THR A 114 1.14 -5.35 -23.81
C THR A 114 0.12 -4.24 -23.92
N LEU A 115 0.57 -2.99 -23.83
CA LEU A 115 -0.23 -1.88 -24.36
C LEU A 115 -0.21 -2.06 -25.87
N ASP A 116 -1.18 -2.81 -26.37
CA ASP A 116 -1.60 -2.73 -27.76
C ASP A 116 -2.28 -1.36 -27.91
N ILE A 117 -1.47 -0.32 -28.07
CA ILE A 117 -1.95 0.95 -28.63
C ILE A 117 -2.23 0.68 -30.10
N GLY A 118 -3.41 0.10 -30.34
CA GLY A 118 -4.00 -0.11 -31.64
C GLY A 118 -4.00 1.18 -32.45
N SER A 119 -3.68 0.99 -33.74
CA SER A 119 -3.44 1.98 -34.79
C SER A 119 -4.57 2.96 -35.06
#